data_AF-A0A966BXL5-F1
#
_entry.id   AF-A0A966BXL5-F1
#
_cell.length_a   1.000
_cell.length_b   1.000
_cell.length_c   1.000
_cell.angle_alpha   90.00
_cell.angle_beta   90.00
_cell.angle_gamma   90.00
#
_symmetry.space_group_name_H-M   'P 1'
#
loop_
_entity.id
_entity.type
_entity.pdbx_description
1 polymer ?
#
loop_
_entity_poly.entity_id
_entity_poly.type
_entity_poly.pdbx_seq_one_letter_code
_entity_poly.pdbx_strand_id
1 'polypeptide(L)'
;SEEEQNIIIYAYQNFLNTLDFSAQIIIHSRKMNIESYLAKLGQRQSSEENELLKNQISEYIEFIHSFIETNAVMEKNFFVVVSYDPIVIPGGGKKILDVFNFSGKKNKDSGAEESFEQKLIQLNQRTDQVISGLSQIGLRVVALMKEELVELLYNLYNPSTIEKK
;
A
#
# COMPACT_ATOMS: atom_id res chain seq x y z
N SER A 1 -25.32 -1.14 -12.06
CA SER A 1 -26.04 -2.07 -12.95
C SER A 1 -25.12 -3.22 -13.35
N GLU A 2 -25.63 -4.29 -13.98
CA GLU A 2 -24.76 -5.35 -14.53
C GLU A 2 -23.77 -4.81 -15.57
N GLU A 3 -24.19 -3.79 -16.35
CA GLU A 3 -23.33 -3.11 -17.33
C GLU A 3 -22.12 -2.43 -16.66
N GLU A 4 -22.33 -1.73 -15.54
CA GLU A 4 -21.22 -1.12 -14.77
C GLU A 4 -20.25 -2.17 -14.23
N GLN A 5 -20.78 -3.29 -13.71
CA GLN A 5 -19.93 -4.38 -13.23
C GLN A 5 -19.09 -4.96 -14.37
N ASN A 6 -19.69 -5.17 -15.55
CA ASN A 6 -18.98 -5.65 -16.73
C ASN A 6 -17.89 -4.66 -17.18
N ILE A 7 -18.18 -3.36 -17.20
CA ILE A 7 -17.18 -2.33 -17.54
C ILE A 7 -15.96 -2.41 -16.61
N ILE A 8 -16.18 -2.54 -15.29
CA ILE A 8 -15.10 -2.65 -14.31
C ILE A 8 -14.29 -3.93 -14.53
N ILE A 9 -14.96 -5.05 -14.79
CA ILE A 9 -14.30 -6.34 -15.05
C ILE A 9 -13.41 -6.25 -16.29
N TYR A 10 -13.92 -5.69 -17.40
CA TYR A 10 -13.13 -5.52 -18.61
C TYR A 10 -11.96 -4.54 -18.42
N ALA A 11 -12.15 -3.46 -17.66
CA ALA A 11 -11.07 -2.54 -17.33
C ALA A 11 -9.97 -3.23 -16.50
N TYR A 12 -10.36 -4.04 -15.52
CA TYR A 12 -9.42 -4.83 -14.71
C TYR A 12 -8.69 -5.89 -15.54
N GLN A 13 -9.39 -6.58 -16.43
CA GLN A 13 -8.76 -7.52 -17.36
C GLN A 13 -7.73 -6.82 -18.27
N ASN A 14 -8.08 -5.67 -18.83
CA ASN A 14 -7.17 -4.87 -19.65
C ASN A 14 -5.94 -4.44 -18.85
N PHE A 15 -6.12 -3.98 -17.61
CA PHE A 15 -5.01 -3.65 -16.71
C PHE A 15 -4.06 -4.85 -16.55
N LEU A 16 -4.58 -6.03 -16.19
CA LEU A 16 -3.75 -7.22 -16.01
C LEU A 16 -3.00 -7.60 -17.29
N ASN A 17 -3.63 -7.47 -18.46
CA ASN A 17 -3.01 -7.77 -19.75
C ASN A 17 -1.89 -6.79 -20.13
N THR A 18 -1.87 -5.58 -19.54
CA THR A 18 -0.80 -4.61 -19.82
C THR A 18 0.49 -4.90 -19.04
N LEU A 19 0.41 -5.60 -17.91
CA LEU A 19 1.55 -5.83 -17.03
C LEU A 19 2.53 -6.84 -17.65
N ASP A 20 3.75 -6.40 -17.92
CA ASP A 20 4.86 -7.24 -18.40
C ASP A 20 5.82 -7.67 -17.27
N PHE A 21 5.44 -7.41 -16.01
CA PHE A 21 6.18 -7.76 -14.80
C PHE A 21 5.27 -8.35 -13.72
N SER A 22 5.89 -8.97 -12.71
CA SER A 22 5.16 -9.48 -11.54
C SER A 22 4.75 -8.35 -10.61
N ALA A 23 3.44 -8.29 -10.32
CA ALA A 23 2.86 -7.43 -9.30
C ALA A 23 2.18 -8.30 -8.23
N GLN A 24 2.29 -7.90 -6.97
CA GLN A 24 1.64 -8.57 -5.86
C GLN A 24 0.65 -7.63 -5.20
N ILE A 25 -0.57 -8.12 -4.95
CA ILE A 25 -1.58 -7.37 -4.20
C ILE A 25 -1.60 -7.91 -2.77
N ILE A 26 -1.36 -7.03 -1.80
CA ILE A 26 -1.40 -7.33 -0.37
C ILE A 26 -2.62 -6.63 0.21
N ILE A 27 -3.45 -7.39 0.94
CA ILE A 27 -4.62 -6.86 1.62
C ILE A 27 -4.35 -6.92 3.12
N HIS A 28 -4.25 -5.75 3.75
CA HIS A 28 -4.09 -5.63 5.19
C HIS A 28 -5.44 -5.26 5.81
N SER A 29 -6.02 -6.19 6.56
CA SER A 29 -7.31 -6.02 7.24
C SER A 29 -7.10 -5.86 8.74
N ARG A 30 -7.64 -4.79 9.33
CA ARG A 30 -7.58 -4.51 10.77
C ARG A 30 -8.96 -4.22 11.33
N LYS A 31 -9.17 -4.42 12.64
CA LYS A 31 -10.40 -3.95 13.29
C LYS A 31 -10.44 -2.42 13.26
N MET A 32 -11.60 -1.88 12.90
CA MET A 32 -11.80 -0.43 12.87
C MET A 32 -11.73 0.13 14.29
N ASN A 33 -10.84 1.10 14.52
CA ASN A 33 -10.79 1.82 15.80
C ASN A 33 -11.78 3.00 15.76
N ILE A 34 -12.83 2.92 16.57
CA ILE A 34 -13.89 3.95 16.69
C ILE A 34 -13.73 4.86 17.90
N GLU A 35 -12.72 4.64 18.73
CA GLU A 35 -12.60 5.26 20.05
C GLU A 35 -12.51 6.79 19.94
N SER A 36 -11.77 7.29 18.96
CA SER A 36 -11.72 8.74 18.64
C SER A 36 -13.08 9.30 18.21
N TYR A 37 -13.87 8.51 17.46
CA TYR A 37 -15.20 8.93 17.02
C TYR A 37 -16.19 8.96 18.19
N LEU A 38 -16.20 7.93 19.03
CA LEU A 38 -17.01 7.89 20.25
C LEU A 38 -16.64 9.03 21.21
N ALA A 39 -15.35 9.33 21.37
CA ALA A 39 -14.90 10.46 22.19
C ALA A 39 -15.44 11.81 21.66
N LYS A 40 -15.46 12.02 20.33
CA LYS A 40 -16.06 13.21 19.72
C LYS A 40 -17.57 13.30 19.98
N LEU A 41 -18.28 12.18 19.92
CA LEU A 41 -19.71 12.13 20.24
C LEU A 41 -19.96 12.45 21.72
N GLY A 42 -19.16 11.90 22.63
CA GLY A 42 -19.25 12.20 24.07
C GLY A 42 -18.95 13.67 24.39
N GLN A 43 -17.99 14.28 23.69
CA GLN A 43 -17.73 15.71 23.79
C GLN A 43 -18.92 16.54 23.29
N ARG A 44 -19.53 16.14 22.16
CA ARG A 44 -20.71 16.81 21.61
C ARG A 44 -21.91 16.69 22.55
N GLN A 45 -22.14 15.51 23.11
CA GLN A 45 -23.19 15.27 24.12
C GLN A 45 -23.03 16.19 25.33
N SER A 46 -21.80 16.34 25.83
CA SER A 46 -21.49 17.18 26.99
C SER A 46 -21.69 18.67 26.70
N SER A 47 -21.51 19.10 25.44
CA SER A 47 -21.71 20.49 24.99
C SER A 47 -23.16 20.84 24.61
N GLU A 48 -24.02 19.84 24.46
CA GLU A 48 -25.41 20.05 24.05
C GLU A 48 -26.22 20.57 25.24
N GLU A 49 -27.14 21.52 25.02
CA GLU A 49 -27.99 22.06 26.09
C GLU A 49 -29.35 21.36 26.12
N ASN A 50 -29.82 20.89 24.95
CA ASN A 50 -31.10 20.23 24.82
C ASN A 50 -31.03 18.78 25.32
N GLU A 51 -31.75 18.50 26.40
CA GLU A 51 -31.80 17.17 27.03
C GLU A 51 -32.30 16.06 26.10
N LEU A 52 -33.24 16.35 25.19
CA LEU A 52 -33.70 15.36 24.21
C LEU A 52 -32.57 14.97 23.24
N LEU A 53 -31.80 15.96 22.78
CA LEU A 53 -30.66 15.71 21.89
C LEU A 53 -29.53 14.99 22.62
N LYS A 54 -29.27 15.31 23.91
CA LYS A 54 -28.31 14.56 24.73
C LYS A 54 -28.67 13.08 24.83
N ASN A 55 -29.94 12.77 25.10
CA ASN A 55 -30.40 11.39 25.21
C ASN A 55 -30.25 10.65 23.88
N GLN A 56 -30.62 11.30 22.76
CA GLN A 56 -30.42 10.70 21.42
C GLN A 56 -28.94 10.42 21.12
N ILE A 57 -28.03 11.31 21.49
CA ILE A 57 -26.58 11.07 21.31
C ILE A 57 -26.13 9.89 22.18
N SER A 58 -26.63 9.76 23.42
CA SER A 58 -26.32 8.65 24.30
C SER A 58 -26.76 7.30 23.71
N GLU A 59 -28.01 7.22 23.26
CA GLU A 59 -28.56 6.02 22.62
C GLU A 59 -27.79 5.66 21.34
N TYR A 60 -27.39 6.66 20.57
CA TYR A 60 -26.58 6.45 19.37
C TYR A 60 -25.19 5.90 19.70
N ILE A 61 -24.52 6.42 20.74
CA ILE A 61 -23.22 5.90 21.21
C ILE A 61 -23.35 4.44 21.61
N GLU A 62 -24.37 4.10 22.42
CA GLU A 62 -24.62 2.71 22.86
C GLU A 62 -24.92 1.78 21.68
N PHE A 63 -25.74 2.25 20.73
CA PHE A 63 -26.04 1.51 19.52
C PHE A 63 -24.76 1.20 18.72
N ILE A 64 -23.91 2.20 18.49
CA ILE A 64 -22.65 2.02 17.74
C ILE A 64 -21.71 1.06 18.47
N HIS A 65 -21.61 1.14 19.80
CA HIS A 65 -20.81 0.22 20.60
C HIS A 65 -21.28 -1.22 20.44
N SER A 66 -22.57 -1.49 20.68
CA SER A 66 -23.17 -2.82 20.53
C SER A 66 -23.07 -3.35 19.10
N PHE A 67 -23.28 -2.47 18.10
CA PHE A 67 -23.18 -2.85 16.70
C PHE A 67 -21.78 -3.35 16.33
N ILE A 68 -20.73 -2.71 16.83
CA ILE A 68 -19.33 -3.05 16.52
C ILE A 68 -18.82 -4.22 17.37
N GLU A 69 -19.31 -4.39 18.59
CA GLU A 69 -19.05 -5.59 19.38
C GLU A 69 -19.64 -6.84 18.72
N THR A 70 -20.86 -6.72 18.18
CA THR A 70 -21.56 -7.83 17.52
C THR A 70 -21.06 -8.07 16.11
N ASN A 71 -20.73 -7.02 15.36
CA ASN A 71 -20.25 -7.10 14.00
C ASN A 71 -18.80 -6.64 13.95
N ALA A 72 -17.87 -7.56 13.65
CA ALA A 72 -16.47 -7.22 13.51
C ALA A 72 -16.24 -6.35 12.25
N VAL A 73 -16.40 -5.03 12.40
CA VAL A 73 -16.16 -4.07 11.31
C VAL A 73 -14.66 -3.95 11.08
N MET A 74 -14.24 -4.31 9.87
CA MET A 74 -12.83 -4.30 9.46
C MET A 74 -12.55 -3.14 8.52
N GLU A 75 -11.45 -2.46 8.75
CA GLU A 75 -10.83 -1.56 7.79
C GLU A 75 -9.84 -2.36 6.93
N LYS A 76 -9.91 -2.21 5.61
CA LYS A 76 -9.04 -2.92 4.65
C LYS A 76 -8.21 -1.92 3.86
N ASN A 77 -6.89 -2.07 3.94
CA ASN A 77 -5.93 -1.35 3.12
C ASN A 77 -5.40 -2.28 2.02
N PHE A 78 -5.33 -1.78 0.80
CA PHE A 78 -4.86 -2.51 -0.37
C PHE A 78 -3.53 -1.92 -0.83
N PHE A 79 -2.50 -2.77 -0.87
CA PHE A 79 -1.17 -2.39 -1.33
C PHE A 79 -0.81 -3.18 -2.59
N VAL A 80 -0.15 -2.52 -3.54
CA VAL A 80 0.37 -3.17 -4.74
C VAL A 80 1.89 -3.06 -4.72
N VAL A 81 2.56 -4.21 -4.69
CA VAL A 81 4.02 -4.31 -4.71
C VAL A 81 4.46 -4.56 -6.14
N VAL A 82 5.26 -3.64 -6.67
CA VAL A 82 5.84 -3.72 -8.02
C VAL A 82 7.24 -4.30 -7.91
N SER A 83 7.44 -5.49 -8.47
CA SER A 83 8.74 -6.15 -8.41
C SER A 83 9.70 -5.58 -9.46
N TYR A 84 10.94 -5.36 -9.06
CA TYR A 84 12.04 -5.03 -9.97
C TYR A 84 13.17 -6.04 -9.82
N ASP A 85 13.15 -7.05 -10.66
CA ASP A 85 14.28 -7.95 -10.86
C ASP A 85 15.16 -7.38 -11.97
N PRO A 86 16.39 -6.94 -11.68
CA PRO A 86 17.30 -6.51 -12.72
C PRO A 86 17.56 -7.73 -13.61
N ILE A 87 17.34 -7.58 -14.92
CA ILE A 87 17.76 -8.59 -15.89
C ILE A 87 19.29 -8.58 -15.87
N VAL A 88 19.87 -9.44 -15.02
CA VAL A 88 21.29 -9.74 -15.08
C VAL A 88 21.43 -10.61 -16.31
N ILE A 89 21.61 -10.01 -17.48
CA ILE A 89 22.05 -10.73 -18.67
C ILE A 89 23.33 -11.44 -18.23
N PRO A 90 23.35 -12.77 -18.10
CA PRO A 90 24.58 -13.48 -17.81
C PRO A 90 25.41 -13.24 -19.05
N GLY A 91 26.38 -12.33 -18.96
CA GLY A 91 27.25 -12.00 -20.07
C GLY A 91 27.77 -13.30 -20.66
N GLY A 92 27.50 -13.52 -21.95
CA GLY A 92 28.13 -14.57 -22.72
C GLY A 92 29.64 -14.49 -22.50
N GLY A 93 30.23 -15.58 -22.00
CA GLY A 93 31.65 -15.90 -22.17
C GLY A 93 32.68 -15.04 -21.43
N LYS A 94 32.50 -14.68 -20.15
CA LYS A 94 33.57 -14.01 -19.37
C LYS A 94 33.89 -14.59 -17.97
N LYS A 95 33.50 -15.83 -17.66
CA LYS A 95 33.78 -16.44 -16.35
C LYS A 95 35.04 -17.33 -16.24
N ILE A 96 35.95 -17.32 -17.23
CA ILE A 96 37.17 -18.16 -17.18
C ILE A 96 38.48 -17.34 -17.10
N LEU A 97 38.47 -16.01 -17.33
CA LEU A 97 39.71 -15.22 -17.38
C LEU A 97 40.09 -14.48 -16.08
N ASP A 98 39.21 -14.37 -15.09
CA ASP A 98 39.44 -13.51 -13.90
C ASP A 98 40.25 -14.15 -12.77
N VAL A 99 40.71 -15.40 -12.93
CA VAL A 99 41.55 -16.06 -11.93
C VAL A 99 43.04 -15.69 -12.06
N PHE A 100 43.45 -14.98 -13.13
CA PHE A 100 44.86 -14.68 -13.40
C PHE A 100 45.34 -13.25 -13.07
N ASN A 101 44.49 -12.30 -12.69
CA ASN A 101 44.91 -10.92 -12.39
C ASN A 101 44.87 -10.60 -10.89
N PHE A 102 45.75 -11.25 -10.14
CA PHE A 102 46.10 -10.90 -8.76
C PHE A 102 47.13 -9.75 -8.76
N SER A 103 46.73 -8.54 -9.15
CA SER A 103 47.56 -7.34 -8.91
C SER A 103 46.72 -6.07 -8.87
N GLY A 104 46.85 -5.34 -7.76
CA GLY A 104 45.92 -4.31 -7.32
C GLY A 104 45.69 -3.13 -8.25
N LYS A 105 44.42 -2.71 -8.32
CA LYS A 105 44.02 -1.30 -8.33
C LYS A 105 42.53 -1.19 -7.99
N LYS A 106 42.24 -0.58 -6.83
CA LYS A 106 40.92 -0.06 -6.50
C LYS A 106 40.59 1.04 -7.51
N ASN A 107 39.80 0.72 -8.53
CA ASN A 107 39.09 1.73 -9.31
C ASN A 107 37.71 1.90 -8.69
N LYS A 108 37.41 3.14 -8.33
CA LYS A 108 36.21 3.61 -7.66
C LYS A 108 35.04 3.55 -8.65
N ASP A 109 33.94 2.93 -8.22
CA ASP A 109 32.70 2.66 -8.96
C ASP A 109 32.02 3.92 -9.53
N SER A 110 32.38 4.35 -10.74
CA SER A 110 31.61 5.37 -11.48
C SER A 110 30.52 4.75 -12.37
N GLY A 111 30.63 3.46 -12.72
CA GLY A 111 29.63 2.76 -13.54
C GLY A 111 28.45 2.16 -12.75
N ALA A 112 28.57 2.04 -11.43
CA ALA A 112 27.52 1.48 -10.59
C ALA A 112 26.37 2.48 -10.32
N GLU A 113 26.69 3.77 -10.19
CA GLU A 113 25.71 4.85 -9.96
C GLU A 113 24.86 5.10 -11.21
N GLU A 114 25.46 5.14 -12.40
CA GLU A 114 24.72 5.29 -13.66
C GLU A 114 23.77 4.11 -13.91
N SER A 115 24.16 2.90 -13.49
CA SER A 115 23.29 1.72 -13.52
C SER A 115 22.13 1.80 -12.51
N PHE A 116 22.32 2.46 -11.36
CA PHE A 116 21.27 2.59 -10.34
C PHE A 116 20.16 3.55 -10.78
N GLU A 117 20.52 4.73 -11.28
CA GLU A 117 19.56 5.72 -11.79
C GLU A 117 18.70 5.12 -12.91
N GLN A 118 19.30 4.36 -13.83
CA GLN A 118 18.56 3.66 -14.88
C GLN A 118 17.57 2.63 -14.32
N LYS A 119 17.95 1.88 -13.29
CA LYS A 119 17.05 0.91 -12.62
C LYS A 119 15.89 1.61 -11.93
N LEU A 120 16.16 2.74 -11.27
CA LEU A 120 15.14 3.54 -10.61
C LEU A 120 14.13 4.11 -11.61
N ILE A 121 14.61 4.63 -12.75
CA ILE A 121 13.74 5.11 -13.84
C ILE A 121 12.83 3.98 -14.33
N GLN A 122 13.35 2.77 -14.53
CA GLN A 122 12.55 1.62 -14.97
C GLN A 122 11.50 1.20 -13.91
N LEU A 123 11.87 1.18 -12.62
CA LEU A 123 10.92 0.89 -11.55
C LEU A 123 9.80 1.94 -11.48
N ASN A 124 10.14 3.23 -11.64
CA ASN A 124 9.15 4.30 -11.67
C ASN A 124 8.21 4.15 -12.86
N GLN A 125 8.72 3.82 -14.05
CA GLN A 125 7.88 3.54 -15.22
C GLN A 125 6.88 2.41 -14.96
N ARG A 126 7.33 1.31 -14.34
CA ARG A 126 6.44 0.20 -13.94
C ARG A 126 5.38 0.65 -12.93
N THR A 127 5.79 1.48 -11.98
CA THR A 127 4.89 2.03 -10.96
C THR A 127 3.83 2.94 -11.59
N ASP A 128 4.22 3.82 -12.51
CA ASP A 128 3.33 4.72 -13.24
C ASP A 128 2.33 3.96 -14.11
N GLN A 129 2.77 2.85 -14.72
CA GLN A 129 1.89 1.95 -15.46
C GLN A 129 0.81 1.35 -14.55
N VAL A 130 1.20 0.90 -13.35
CA VAL A 130 0.24 0.38 -12.36
C VAL A 130 -0.75 1.44 -11.90
N ILE A 131 -0.25 2.65 -11.57
CA ILE A 131 -1.08 3.77 -11.15
C ILE A 131 -2.10 4.13 -12.23
N SER A 132 -1.64 4.25 -13.47
CA SER A 132 -2.49 4.61 -14.62
C SER A 132 -3.55 3.54 -14.88
N GLY A 133 -3.15 2.26 -14.88
CA GLY A 133 -4.06 1.15 -15.12
C GLY A 133 -5.14 1.01 -14.05
N LEU A 134 -4.79 1.15 -12.77
CA LEU A 134 -5.76 1.13 -11.68
C LEU A 134 -6.64 2.39 -11.65
N SER A 135 -6.10 3.55 -12.02
CA SER A 135 -6.86 4.80 -12.13
C SER A 135 -7.94 4.73 -13.21
N GLN A 136 -7.68 4.02 -14.32
CA GLN A 136 -8.68 3.78 -15.38
C GLN A 136 -9.87 2.94 -14.91
N ILE A 137 -9.67 2.10 -13.88
CA ILE A 137 -10.74 1.32 -13.24
C ILE A 137 -11.55 2.18 -12.25
N GLY A 138 -11.13 3.43 -12.02
CA GLY A 138 -11.75 4.35 -11.07
C GLY A 138 -11.19 4.26 -9.66
N LEU A 139 -10.06 3.58 -9.45
CA LEU A 139 -9.40 3.49 -8.15
C LEU A 139 -8.45 4.67 -7.95
N ARG A 140 -8.47 5.26 -6.75
CA ARG A 140 -7.45 6.25 -6.36
C ARG A 140 -6.20 5.51 -5.90
N VAL A 141 -5.11 5.68 -6.64
CA VAL A 141 -3.82 5.05 -6.34
C VAL A 141 -2.77 6.13 -6.07
N VAL A 142 -1.92 5.88 -5.08
CA VAL A 142 -0.83 6.77 -4.67
C VAL A 142 0.42 5.92 -4.48
N ALA A 143 1.53 6.31 -5.09
CA ALA A 143 2.83 5.70 -4.81
C ALA A 143 3.31 6.11 -3.42
N LEU A 144 3.75 5.13 -2.62
CA LEU A 144 4.31 5.38 -1.30
C LEU A 144 5.75 5.89 -1.42
N MET A 145 6.02 7.02 -0.79
CA MET A 145 7.34 7.61 -0.61
C MET A 145 8.12 6.89 0.49
N LYS A 146 9.39 7.26 0.66
CA LYS A 146 10.30 6.59 1.60
C LYS A 146 9.78 6.58 3.03
N GLU A 147 9.27 7.71 3.50
CA GLU A 147 8.76 7.85 4.87
C GLU A 147 7.55 6.93 5.11
N GLU A 148 6.62 6.92 4.15
CA GLU A 148 5.39 6.13 4.20
C GLU A 148 5.69 4.63 4.09
N LEU A 149 6.71 4.24 3.30
CA LEU A 149 7.19 2.86 3.22
C LEU A 149 7.82 2.40 4.54
N VAL A 150 8.59 3.26 5.20
CA VAL A 150 9.19 2.94 6.50
C VAL A 150 8.09 2.76 7.54
N GLU A 151 7.10 3.65 7.56
CA GLU A 151 5.95 3.52 8.45
C GLU A 151 5.17 2.24 8.15
N LEU A 152 4.86 1.96 6.88
CA LEU A 152 4.16 0.73 6.48
C LEU A 152 4.90 -0.52 6.94
N LEU A 153 6.20 -0.61 6.70
CA LEU A 153 7.02 -1.76 7.10
C LEU A 153 7.10 -1.87 8.62
N TYR A 154 7.32 -0.76 9.32
CA TYR A 154 7.33 -0.75 10.78
C TYR A 154 6.00 -1.27 11.33
N ASN A 155 4.88 -0.80 10.78
CA ASN A 155 3.54 -1.21 11.19
C ASN A 155 3.27 -2.70 10.89
N LEU A 156 3.73 -3.19 9.74
CA LEU A 156 3.57 -4.58 9.32
C LEU A 156 4.35 -5.56 10.22
N TYR A 157 5.57 -5.19 10.63
CA TYR A 157 6.40 -6.02 11.51
C TYR A 157 6.10 -5.86 13.01
N ASN A 158 5.42 -4.78 13.40
CA ASN A 158 5.05 -4.50 14.79
C ASN A 158 3.53 -4.30 14.94
N PRO A 159 2.71 -5.32 14.66
CA PRO A 159 1.25 -5.17 14.74
C PRO A 159 0.77 -4.83 16.16
N SER A 160 1.41 -5.40 17.19
CA SER A 160 1.01 -5.25 18.60
C SER A 160 1.30 -3.88 19.22
N THR A 161 2.15 -3.04 18.62
CA THR A 161 2.39 -1.67 19.13
C THR A 161 1.32 -0.69 18.68
N ILE A 162 0.60 -1.00 17.60
CA ILE A 162 -0.41 -0.14 16.96
C ILE A 162 -1.81 -0.68 17.22
N GLU A 163 -1.98 -2.00 17.26
CA GLU A 163 -3.15 -2.67 17.84
C GLU A 163 -3.07 -2.63 19.37
N LYS A 164 -2.99 -1.43 19.95
CA LYS A 164 -3.37 -1.32 21.36
C LYS A 164 -4.88 -1.58 21.44
N LYS A 165 -5.22 -2.61 22.22
CA LYS A 165 -6.57 -2.92 22.67
C LYS A 165 -7.25 -1.71 23.29
#